data_AF-A4VS18-F1
#
_entry.id   AF-A4VS18-F1
#
_cell.length_a   1.000
_cell.length_b   1.000
_cell.length_c   1.000
_cell.angle_alpha   90.00
_cell.angle_beta   90.00
_cell.angle_gamma   90.00
#
_symmetry.space_group_name_H-M   'P 1'
#
loop_
_entity.id
_entity.type
_entity.pdbx_description
1 polymer ?
#
loop_
_entity_poly.entity_id
_entity_poly.type
_entity_poly.pdbx_seq_one_letter_code
_entity_poly.pdbx_strand_id
1 'polypeptide(L)'
;MFGIFKKKQTRANRIDERSHEILARAAAMVEMQLVLCKSQPEFEQKFLGDFVRGYLVGFFDAAIQHANVPAHSDQEFFQLIAVGHTYLFSGDTNKAENFALGSMGRQGSASFDAAQVQGGEEYFAFLQGNIRSPNGLERYFFSDATSA
;
A
#
# COMPACT_ATOMS: atom_id res chain seq x y z
N MET A 1 -46.07 14.31 -20.11
CA MET A 1 -45.60 13.05 -20.72
C MET A 1 -44.09 12.98 -20.60
N PHE A 2 -43.61 11.87 -20.06
CA PHE A 2 -42.34 11.16 -20.26
C PHE A 2 -41.24 11.88 -21.09
N GLY A 3 -39.98 11.93 -20.69
CA GLY A 3 -39.29 11.30 -19.57
C GLY A 3 -37.85 11.82 -19.51
N ILE A 4 -37.43 12.19 -18.31
CA ILE A 4 -36.04 12.54 -18.02
C ILE A 4 -35.26 11.22 -18.04
N PHE A 5 -34.61 10.92 -19.16
CA PHE A 5 -33.57 9.91 -19.19
C PHE A 5 -32.36 10.43 -18.39
N LYS A 6 -32.45 10.33 -17.06
CA LYS A 6 -31.26 10.21 -16.23
C LYS A 6 -30.59 8.92 -16.68
N LYS A 7 -29.58 9.05 -17.54
CA LYS A 7 -28.59 8.00 -17.76
C LYS A 7 -28.14 7.60 -16.35
N LYS A 8 -28.53 6.40 -15.89
CA LYS A 8 -27.92 5.79 -14.72
C LYS A 8 -26.45 5.66 -15.09
N GLN A 9 -25.65 6.64 -14.70
CA GLN A 9 -24.21 6.47 -14.65
C GLN A 9 -24.02 5.22 -13.80
N THR A 10 -23.55 4.19 -14.48
CA THR A 10 -23.09 2.94 -13.89
C THR A 10 -22.29 3.33 -12.66
N ARG A 11 -22.81 3.00 -11.47
CA ARG A 11 -22.12 3.12 -10.18
C ARG A 11 -21.09 2.00 -10.11
N ALA A 12 -20.23 1.93 -11.12
CA ALA A 12 -19.17 0.95 -11.27
C ALA A 12 -17.89 1.59 -10.72
N ASN A 13 -17.35 0.98 -9.68
CA ASN A 13 -15.93 1.07 -9.29
C ASN A 13 -15.41 2.46 -8.91
N ARG A 14 -16.10 3.17 -8.00
CA ARG A 14 -15.44 4.23 -7.22
C ARG A 14 -15.26 3.72 -5.80
N ILE A 15 -14.00 3.59 -5.37
CA ILE A 15 -13.65 3.36 -3.98
C ILE A 15 -14.31 4.46 -3.13
N ASP A 16 -14.98 4.09 -2.05
CA ASP A 16 -15.72 5.04 -1.22
C ASP A 16 -14.78 5.92 -0.37
N GLU A 17 -15.30 7.02 0.13
CA GLU A 17 -14.53 8.02 0.89
C GLU A 17 -13.90 7.45 2.16
N ARG A 18 -14.62 6.56 2.87
CA ARG A 18 -14.08 5.92 4.08
C ARG A 18 -12.88 5.04 3.73
N SER A 19 -12.96 4.26 2.65
CA SER A 19 -11.84 3.46 2.15
C SER A 19 -10.64 4.33 1.77
N HIS A 20 -10.87 5.49 1.15
CA HIS A 20 -9.82 6.48 0.89
C HIS A 20 -9.16 7.01 2.17
N GLU A 21 -9.93 7.34 3.20
CA GLU A 21 -9.39 7.84 4.48
C GLU A 21 -8.53 6.79 5.19
N ILE A 22 -8.95 5.53 5.20
CA ILE A 22 -8.21 4.42 5.80
C ILE A 22 -6.86 4.25 5.11
N LEU A 23 -6.88 4.20 3.77
CA LEU A 23 -5.68 4.04 2.97
C LEU A 23 -4.75 5.26 3.06
N ALA A 24 -5.30 6.48 3.16
CA ALA A 24 -4.50 7.69 3.41
C ALA A 24 -3.75 7.62 4.74
N ARG A 25 -4.40 7.16 5.82
CA ARG A 25 -3.76 7.02 7.13
C ARG A 25 -2.68 5.94 7.11
N ALA A 26 -2.95 4.80 6.47
CA ALA A 26 -1.95 3.73 6.32
C ALA A 26 -0.75 4.22 5.47
N ALA A 27 -1.00 4.93 4.38
CA ALA A 27 0.04 5.51 3.54
C ALA A 27 0.88 6.56 4.28
N ALA A 28 0.27 7.38 5.15
CA ALA A 28 1.03 8.32 5.99
C ALA A 28 1.99 7.60 6.95
N MET A 29 1.61 6.44 7.52
CA MET A 29 2.50 5.64 8.37
C MET A 29 3.70 5.09 7.58
N VAL A 30 3.45 4.63 6.36
CA VAL A 30 4.50 4.18 5.44
C VAL A 30 5.39 5.34 5.01
N GLU A 31 4.80 6.49 4.68
CA GLU A 31 5.53 7.67 4.22
C GLU A 31 6.50 8.17 5.29
N MET A 32 6.11 8.15 6.57
CA MET A 32 7.01 8.49 7.68
C MET A 32 8.28 7.63 7.68
N GLN A 33 8.15 6.31 7.44
CA GLN A 33 9.31 5.42 7.30
C GLN A 33 10.16 5.80 6.07
N LEU A 34 9.51 6.01 4.92
CA LEU A 34 10.20 6.28 3.66
C LEU A 34 10.93 7.62 3.65
N VAL A 35 10.41 8.65 4.33
CA VAL A 35 11.07 9.96 4.44
C VAL A 35 12.46 9.84 5.04
N LEU A 36 12.64 8.97 6.03
CA LEU A 36 13.95 8.71 6.65
C LEU A 36 14.90 7.93 5.72
N CYS A 37 14.35 7.18 4.77
CA CYS A 37 15.11 6.35 3.84
C CYS A 37 15.56 7.09 2.57
N LYS A 38 14.92 8.22 2.22
CA LYS A 38 15.19 8.96 0.96
C LYS A 38 16.64 9.40 0.77
N SER A 39 17.42 9.54 1.84
CA SER A 39 18.84 9.89 1.77
C SER A 39 19.76 8.70 1.48
N GLN A 40 19.24 7.47 1.44
CA GLN A 40 20.08 6.29 1.18
C GLN A 40 20.54 6.25 -0.28
N PRO A 41 21.81 5.92 -0.57
CA PRO A 41 22.35 5.91 -1.93
C PRO A 41 21.58 5.02 -2.91
N GLU A 42 20.98 3.93 -2.42
CA GLU A 42 20.26 2.94 -3.22
C GLU A 42 18.73 3.08 -3.09
N PHE A 43 18.23 4.22 -2.62
CA PHE A 43 16.82 4.41 -2.30
C PHE A 43 15.91 4.00 -3.47
N GLU A 44 16.14 4.58 -4.65
CA GLU A 44 15.30 4.33 -5.84
C GLU A 44 15.31 2.85 -6.26
N GLN A 45 16.48 2.20 -6.21
CA GLN A 45 16.60 0.78 -6.57
C GLN A 45 15.85 -0.11 -5.57
N LYS A 46 16.07 0.11 -4.26
CA LYS A 46 15.45 -0.65 -3.17
C LYS A 46 13.94 -0.41 -3.12
N PHE A 47 13.49 0.83 -3.35
CA PHE A 47 12.08 1.20 -3.38
C PHE A 47 11.29 0.44 -4.45
N LEU A 48 11.91 0.20 -5.61
CA LEU A 48 11.31 -0.56 -6.70
C LEU A 48 11.40 -2.09 -6.52
N GLY A 49 12.10 -2.57 -5.48
CA GLY A 49 12.39 -3.98 -5.23
C GLY A 49 11.23 -4.77 -4.59
N ASP A 50 11.38 -6.09 -4.60
CA ASP A 50 10.34 -7.04 -4.15
C ASP A 50 9.98 -6.86 -2.68
N PHE A 51 10.96 -6.57 -1.82
CA PHE A 51 10.72 -6.32 -0.40
C PHE A 51 9.76 -5.14 -0.18
N VAL A 52 10.06 -3.97 -0.75
CA VAL A 52 9.23 -2.77 -0.56
C VAL A 52 7.83 -3.00 -1.13
N ARG A 53 7.75 -3.62 -2.31
CA ARG A 53 6.46 -3.98 -2.93
C ARG A 53 5.63 -4.89 -2.04
N GLY A 54 6.22 -5.95 -1.51
CA GLY A 54 5.56 -6.88 -0.60
C GLY A 54 5.09 -6.17 0.66
N TYR A 55 5.99 -5.43 1.31
CA TYR A 55 5.68 -4.68 2.53
C TYR A 55 4.49 -3.74 2.33
N LEU A 56 4.48 -2.94 1.26
CA LEU A 56 3.38 -2.01 0.95
C LEU A 56 2.05 -2.74 0.73
N VAL A 57 2.05 -3.84 -0.02
CA VAL A 57 0.86 -4.65 -0.26
C VAL A 57 0.32 -5.21 1.05
N GLY A 58 1.17 -5.82 1.87
CA GLY A 58 0.77 -6.39 3.16
C GLY A 58 0.24 -5.35 4.14
N PHE A 59 0.88 -4.19 4.19
CA PHE A 59 0.49 -3.09 5.06
C PHE A 59 -0.88 -2.51 4.68
N PHE A 60 -1.12 -2.29 3.38
CA PHE A 60 -2.43 -1.80 2.90
C PHE A 60 -3.52 -2.85 3.03
N ASP A 61 -3.23 -4.12 2.71
CA ASP A 61 -4.16 -5.23 2.91
C ASP A 61 -4.60 -5.34 4.37
N ALA A 62 -3.65 -5.30 5.32
CA ALA A 62 -3.96 -5.30 6.75
C ALA A 62 -4.81 -4.09 7.16
N ALA A 63 -4.60 -2.92 6.57
CA ALA A 63 -5.44 -1.74 6.80
C ALA A 63 -6.88 -1.92 6.31
N ILE A 64 -7.06 -2.47 5.11
CA ILE A 64 -8.35 -2.83 4.53
C ILE A 64 -9.09 -3.84 5.42
N GLN A 65 -8.40 -4.91 5.82
CA GLN A 65 -8.95 -5.96 6.67
C GLN A 65 -9.36 -5.43 8.05
N HIS A 66 -8.47 -4.70 8.73
CA HIS A 66 -8.75 -4.12 10.05
C HIS A 66 -9.98 -3.22 10.03
N ALA A 67 -10.15 -2.42 8.98
CA ALA A 67 -11.26 -1.50 8.85
C ALA A 67 -12.56 -2.14 8.32
N ASN A 68 -12.56 -3.44 8.02
CA ASN A 68 -13.64 -4.17 7.38
C ASN A 68 -14.09 -3.52 6.07
N VAL A 69 -13.14 -3.06 5.26
CA VAL A 69 -13.42 -2.55 3.91
C VAL A 69 -13.66 -3.75 2.99
N PRO A 70 -14.85 -3.88 2.36
CA PRO A 70 -15.13 -5.01 1.51
C PRO A 70 -14.38 -4.89 0.17
N ALA A 71 -13.73 -5.98 -0.23
CA ALA A 71 -13.27 -6.21 -1.58
C ALA A 71 -14.00 -7.46 -2.13
N HIS A 72 -14.92 -7.27 -3.06
CA HIS A 72 -15.77 -8.34 -3.59
C HIS A 72 -15.13 -9.09 -4.77
N SER A 73 -13.98 -8.63 -5.24
CA SER A 73 -13.21 -9.26 -6.30
C SER A 73 -11.73 -8.88 -6.21
N ASP A 74 -10.88 -9.66 -6.87
CA ASP A 74 -9.46 -9.34 -7.03
C ASP A 74 -9.25 -7.98 -7.70
N GLN A 75 -10.16 -7.59 -8.61
CA GLN A 75 -10.11 -6.28 -9.25
C GLN A 75 -10.38 -5.14 -8.26
N GLU A 76 -11.35 -5.29 -7.36
CA GLU A 76 -11.63 -4.30 -6.31
C GLU A 76 -10.49 -4.24 -5.29
N PHE A 77 -9.94 -5.41 -4.92
CA PHE A 77 -8.75 -5.46 -4.07
C PHE A 77 -7.57 -4.72 -4.70
N PHE A 78 -7.28 -4.99 -5.97
CA PHE A 78 -6.26 -4.28 -6.72
C PHE A 78 -6.50 -2.76 -6.73
N GLN A 79 -7.73 -2.31 -6.94
CA GLN A 79 -8.08 -0.89 -6.92
C GLN A 79 -7.82 -0.25 -5.55
N LEU A 80 -8.15 -0.94 -4.45
CA LEU A 80 -7.85 -0.47 -3.10
C LEU A 80 -6.34 -0.36 -2.87
N ILE A 81 -5.57 -1.37 -3.28
CA ILE A 81 -4.10 -1.33 -3.20
C ILE A 81 -3.56 -0.15 -4.03
N ALA A 82 -4.04 0.05 -5.24
CA ALA A 82 -3.63 1.17 -6.09
C ALA A 82 -3.95 2.53 -5.44
N VAL A 83 -5.12 2.68 -4.80
CA VAL A 83 -5.48 3.88 -4.02
C VAL A 83 -4.47 4.13 -2.90
N GLY A 84 -4.08 3.11 -2.13
CA GLY A 84 -3.02 3.25 -1.11
C GLY A 84 -1.72 3.82 -1.69
N HIS A 85 -1.31 3.32 -2.85
CA HIS A 85 -0.11 3.81 -3.55
C HIS A 85 -0.25 5.25 -4.07
N THR A 86 -1.45 5.72 -4.44
CA THR A 86 -1.62 7.11 -4.91
C THR A 86 -1.14 8.14 -3.89
N TYR A 87 -1.32 7.86 -2.60
CA TYR A 87 -0.84 8.73 -1.53
C TYR A 87 0.69 8.75 -1.41
N LEU A 88 1.37 7.66 -1.77
CA LEU A 88 2.83 7.58 -1.82
C LEU A 88 3.43 8.25 -3.07
N PHE A 89 2.66 8.32 -4.15
CA PHE A 89 3.07 8.93 -5.43
C PHE A 89 2.50 10.33 -5.65
N SER A 90 2.23 11.08 -4.57
CA SER A 90 1.76 12.47 -4.63
C SER A 90 0.52 12.67 -5.51
N GLY A 91 -0.38 11.68 -5.55
CA GLY A 91 -1.60 11.69 -6.36
C GLY A 91 -1.41 11.29 -7.82
N ASP A 92 -0.22 10.88 -8.27
CA ASP A 92 0.00 10.35 -9.61
C ASP A 92 -0.61 8.94 -9.74
N THR A 93 -1.86 8.91 -10.23
CA THR A 93 -2.64 7.67 -10.37
C THR A 93 -1.99 6.68 -11.33
N ASN A 94 -1.37 7.16 -12.42
CA ASN A 94 -0.74 6.29 -13.41
C ASN A 94 0.48 5.58 -12.82
N LYS A 95 1.33 6.29 -12.07
CA LYS A 95 2.47 5.66 -11.38
C LYS A 95 2.01 4.69 -10.31
N ALA A 96 1.00 5.06 -9.52
CA ALA A 96 0.47 4.22 -8.46
C ALA A 96 -0.13 2.92 -9.00
N GLU A 97 -0.96 3.00 -10.05
CA GLU A 97 -1.55 1.82 -10.70
C GLU A 97 -0.48 0.92 -11.32
N ASN A 98 0.49 1.49 -12.04
CA ASN A 98 1.60 0.73 -12.60
C ASN A 98 2.45 0.05 -11.52
N PHE A 99 2.71 0.75 -10.41
CA PHE A 99 3.45 0.18 -9.30
C PHE A 99 2.67 -0.95 -8.64
N ALA A 100 1.38 -0.74 -8.33
CA ALA A 100 0.52 -1.75 -7.74
C ALA A 100 0.40 -2.99 -8.64
N LEU A 101 0.23 -2.80 -9.95
CA LEU A 101 0.15 -3.88 -10.93
C LEU A 101 1.46 -4.66 -10.98
N GLY A 102 2.59 -3.94 -11.01
CA GLY A 102 3.92 -4.52 -10.93
C GLY A 102 4.13 -5.33 -9.66
N SER A 103 3.56 -4.91 -8.53
CA SER A 103 3.63 -5.62 -7.25
C SER A 103 2.81 -6.92 -7.27
N MET A 104 1.61 -6.92 -7.86
CA MET A 104 0.82 -8.15 -7.99
C MET A 104 1.56 -9.22 -8.79
N GLY A 105 2.34 -8.82 -9.80
CA GLY A 105 3.20 -9.72 -10.57
C GLY A 105 4.42 -10.28 -9.82
N ARG A 106 4.69 -9.87 -8.58
CA ARG A 106 5.81 -10.36 -7.75
C ARG A 106 5.39 -11.40 -6.70
N GLN A 107 4.09 -11.68 -6.58
CA GLN A 107 3.58 -12.72 -5.70
C GLN A 107 4.23 -14.08 -5.99
N GLY A 108 4.59 -14.81 -4.95
CA GLY A 108 5.29 -16.10 -5.06
C GLY A 108 6.82 -15.97 -5.07
N SER A 109 7.37 -14.75 -5.06
CA SER A 109 8.79 -14.57 -4.76
C SER A 109 9.01 -14.54 -3.25
N ALA A 110 10.02 -15.26 -2.78
CA ALA A 110 10.28 -15.40 -1.35
C ALA A 110 10.47 -14.04 -0.63
N SER A 111 11.13 -13.08 -1.28
CA SER A 111 11.34 -11.75 -0.70
C SER A 111 10.06 -10.92 -0.65
N PHE A 112 9.19 -11.02 -1.65
CA PHE A 112 7.90 -10.33 -1.64
C PHE A 112 6.97 -10.92 -0.58
N ASP A 113 6.82 -12.24 -0.57
CA ASP A 113 5.88 -12.92 0.31
C ASP A 113 6.26 -12.71 1.79
N ALA A 114 7.55 -12.79 2.13
CA ALA A 114 8.04 -12.51 3.48
C ALA A 114 7.78 -11.04 3.88
N ALA A 115 8.02 -10.09 2.98
CA ALA A 115 7.79 -8.69 3.25
C ALA A 115 6.29 -8.35 3.35
N GLN A 116 5.44 -9.03 2.57
CA GLN A 116 3.98 -8.90 2.66
C GLN A 116 3.48 -9.34 4.04
N VAL A 117 3.95 -10.49 4.53
CA VAL A 117 3.63 -10.94 5.89
C VAL A 117 4.10 -9.91 6.91
N GLN A 118 5.37 -9.46 6.81
CA GLN A 118 5.93 -8.48 7.73
C GLN A 118 5.14 -7.16 7.76
N GLY A 119 4.78 -6.62 6.60
CA GLY A 119 4.01 -5.38 6.50
C GLY A 119 2.64 -5.49 7.18
N GLY A 120 1.95 -6.62 6.99
CA GLY A 120 0.67 -6.88 7.64
C GLY A 120 0.80 -7.05 9.15
N GLU A 121 1.79 -7.81 9.61
CA GLU A 121 2.06 -8.03 11.03
C GLU A 121 2.40 -6.72 11.77
N GLU A 122 3.24 -5.87 11.18
CA GLU A 122 3.60 -4.58 11.78
C GLU A 122 2.40 -3.63 11.89
N TYR A 123 1.53 -3.60 10.88
CA TYR A 123 0.32 -2.79 10.93
C TYR A 123 -0.58 -3.20 12.12
N PHE A 124 -0.86 -4.50 12.26
CA PHE A 124 -1.68 -5.00 13.37
C PHE A 124 -0.98 -4.83 14.72
N ALA A 125 0.32 -5.11 14.81
CA ALA A 125 1.09 -4.93 16.04
C ALA A 125 1.06 -3.47 16.51
N PHE A 126 1.14 -2.51 15.58
CA PHE A 126 1.03 -1.09 15.89
C PHE A 126 -0.37 -0.74 16.43
N LEU A 127 -1.44 -1.18 15.75
CA LEU A 127 -2.81 -0.91 16.20
C LEU A 127 -3.16 -1.56 17.53
N GLN A 128 -2.56 -2.71 17.85
CA GLN A 128 -2.71 -3.39 19.13
C GLN A 128 -1.84 -2.77 20.25
N GLY A 129 -0.97 -1.81 19.92
CA GLY A 129 -0.03 -1.20 20.86
C GLY A 129 1.16 -2.08 21.25
N ASN A 130 1.40 -3.17 20.51
CA ASN A 130 2.54 -4.08 20.74
C ASN A 130 3.86 -3.46 20.29
N ILE A 131 3.82 -2.55 19.30
CA ILE A 131 4.96 -1.74 18.86
C ILE A 131 4.60 -0.26 18.86
N ARG A 132 5.61 0.61 19.03
CA ARG A 132 5.41 2.07 19.04
C ARG A 132 5.19 2.65 17.65
N SER A 133 5.85 2.09 16.64
CA SER A 133 5.77 2.52 15.25
C SER A 133 6.18 1.37 14.33
N PRO A 134 5.51 1.18 13.19
CA PRO A 134 6.03 0.34 12.11
C PRO A 134 7.36 0.91 11.60
N ASN A 135 8.36 0.06 11.40
CA ASN A 135 9.70 0.47 10.97
C ASN A 135 10.40 -0.56 10.07
N GLY A 136 9.65 -1.52 9.50
CA GLY A 136 10.21 -2.55 8.63
C GLY A 136 10.92 -2.01 7.40
N LEU A 137 10.38 -0.93 6.79
CA LEU A 137 11.04 -0.28 5.65
C LEU A 137 12.34 0.37 6.09
N GLU A 138 12.35 1.12 7.19
CA GLU A 138 13.58 1.70 7.73
C GLU A 138 14.64 0.62 7.95
N ARG A 139 14.29 -0.46 8.65
CA ARG A 139 15.22 -1.57 8.88
C ARG A 139 15.79 -2.14 7.58
N TYR A 140 14.98 -2.30 6.54
CA TYR A 140 15.42 -2.80 5.24
C TYR A 140 16.35 -1.82 4.48
N PHE A 141 16.04 -0.53 4.48
CA PHE A 141 16.87 0.46 3.80
C PHE A 141 18.22 0.63 4.50
N PHE A 142 18.27 0.52 5.83
CA PHE A 142 19.48 0.72 6.64
C PHE A 142 20.26 -0.56 6.98
N SER A 143 19.73 -1.78 6.72
CA SER A 143 20.41 -3.03 7.06
C SER A 143 21.76 -3.23 6.35
N ASP A 144 21.94 -2.62 5.18
CA ASP A 144 23.19 -2.70 4.41
C ASP A 144 24.16 -1.53 4.69
N ALA A 145 23.72 -0.50 5.42
CA ALA A 145 24.57 0.65 5.76
C ALA A 145 25.58 0.36 6.88
N THR A 146 25.41 -0.78 7.58
CA THR A 146 26.28 -1.22 8.69
C THR A 146 27.50 -2.05 8.25
N SER A 147 27.78 -2.14 6.95
CA SER A 147 28.98 -2.79 6.40
C SER A 147 29.78 -1.85 5.51
N ALA A 148 30.20 -0.72 6.08
CA ALA A 148 31.21 0.17 5.49
C ALA A 148 32.29 0.48 6.54
#